data_AF-A0A1S9CHW4-F1
#
_entry.id   AF-A0A1S9CHW4-F1
#
_cell.length_a   1.000
_cell.length_b   1.000
_cell.length_c   1.000
_cell.angle_alpha   90.00
_cell.angle_beta   90.00
_cell.angle_gamma   90.00
#
_symmetry.space_group_name_H-M   'P 1'
#
loop_
_entity.id
_entity.type
_entity.pdbx_description
1 polymer ?
#
loop_
_entity_poly.entity_id
_entity_poly.type
_entity_poly.pdbx_seq_one_letter_code
_entity_poly.pdbx_strand_id
1 'polypeptide(L)'
;MTKSTLRVIFALAIFKISVFIFNLLIEYTAFYLENTKGVSIGNNINTYLMLFSCTPLLIGFPLYMITIRFKNNKLIPLHKSQPTNQYIIKRLLIIISTGLLISLAFTKSNQIQLNRSDLLNTILFTVILFPIMEELMFRRTLFEVFGNLGPKKYIIISTLLWAFIAHNIPINIIIALIAGFALLGPMYVSTNNTVLVIIFHCLINFIFAVLVPLISNFAVALVALITIIVLGLTIAYFYFCID
;
A
#
# COMPACT_ATOMS: atom_id res chain seq x y z
N MET A 1 -27.16 5.37 -7.13
CA MET A 1 -25.82 5.72 -6.62
C MET A 1 -25.92 7.03 -5.85
N THR A 2 -25.41 7.12 -4.62
CA THR A 2 -25.51 8.36 -3.82
C THR A 2 -24.55 9.43 -4.37
N LYS A 3 -24.85 10.72 -4.12
CA LYS A 3 -23.96 11.83 -4.50
C LYS A 3 -22.56 11.69 -3.91
N SER A 4 -22.43 11.07 -2.72
CA SER A 4 -21.14 10.81 -2.07
C SER A 4 -20.33 9.72 -2.77
N THR A 5 -20.96 8.62 -3.20
CA THR A 5 -20.29 7.57 -4.00
C THR A 5 -19.79 8.11 -5.34
N LEU A 6 -20.61 8.89 -6.05
CA LEU A 6 -20.19 9.50 -7.33
C LEU A 6 -18.96 10.40 -7.14
N ARG A 7 -18.90 11.15 -6.04
CA ARG A 7 -17.76 12.01 -5.71
C ARG A 7 -16.48 11.23 -5.47
N VAL A 8 -16.56 10.08 -4.77
CA VAL A 8 -15.39 9.20 -4.59
C VAL A 8 -14.87 8.72 -5.94
N ILE A 9 -15.76 8.23 -6.82
CA ILE A 9 -15.39 7.75 -8.15
C ILE A 9 -14.71 8.88 -8.94
N PHE A 10 -15.31 10.07 -8.93
CA PHE A 10 -14.76 11.24 -9.62
C PHE A 10 -13.39 11.67 -9.05
N ALA A 11 -13.23 11.69 -7.73
CA ALA A 11 -11.96 12.02 -7.08
C ALA A 11 -10.86 10.99 -7.40
N LEU A 12 -11.18 9.70 -7.42
CA LEU A 12 -10.24 8.64 -7.79
C LEU A 12 -9.87 8.71 -9.28
N ALA A 13 -10.83 9.05 -10.15
CA ALA A 13 -10.55 9.29 -11.57
C ALA A 13 -9.60 10.48 -11.77
N ILE A 14 -9.86 11.61 -11.10
CA ILE A 14 -8.97 12.78 -11.11
C ILE A 14 -7.56 12.40 -10.62
N PHE A 15 -7.46 11.65 -9.52
CA PHE A 15 -6.18 11.17 -9.02
C PHE A 15 -5.41 10.38 -10.10
N LYS A 16 -6.04 9.38 -10.71
CA LYS A 16 -5.37 8.54 -11.73
C LYS A 16 -5.03 9.30 -13.00
N ILE A 17 -5.97 10.08 -13.53
CA ILE A 17 -5.79 10.82 -14.78
C ILE A 17 -4.70 11.89 -14.61
N SER A 18 -4.70 12.63 -13.50
CA SER A 18 -3.66 13.64 -13.25
C SER A 18 -2.27 13.03 -13.13
N VAL A 19 -2.11 11.94 -12.36
CA VAL A 19 -0.84 11.21 -12.26
C VAL A 19 -0.36 10.74 -13.63
N PHE A 20 -1.25 10.16 -14.43
CA PHE A 20 -0.94 9.69 -15.77
C PHE A 20 -0.48 10.83 -16.70
N ILE A 21 -1.25 11.93 -16.75
CA ILE A 21 -0.93 13.09 -17.59
C ILE A 21 0.43 13.68 -17.21
N PHE A 22 0.69 13.88 -15.91
CA PHE A 22 1.96 14.46 -15.48
C PHE A 22 3.15 13.53 -15.72
N ASN A 23 2.99 12.21 -15.56
CA ASN A 23 4.05 11.27 -15.91
C ASN A 23 4.34 11.28 -17.42
N LEU A 24 3.32 11.37 -18.28
CA LEU A 24 3.50 11.55 -19.72
C LEU A 24 4.23 12.85 -20.06
N LEU A 25 3.91 13.96 -19.36
CA LEU A 25 4.60 15.23 -19.56
C LEU A 25 6.08 15.15 -19.17
N ILE A 26 6.41 14.48 -18.06
CA ILE A 26 7.80 14.25 -17.63
C ILE A 26 8.54 13.41 -18.69
N GLU A 27 7.92 12.33 -19.18
CA GLU A 27 8.49 11.48 -20.23
C GLU A 27 8.74 12.26 -21.53
N TYR A 28 7.74 13.01 -22.01
CA TYR A 28 7.89 13.85 -23.21
C TYR A 28 8.99 14.89 -23.04
N THR A 29 9.07 15.52 -21.87
CA THR A 29 10.14 16.50 -21.55
C THR A 29 11.51 15.82 -21.54
N ALA A 30 11.62 14.61 -21.02
CA ALA A 30 12.87 13.83 -21.02
C ALA A 30 13.36 13.57 -22.45
N PHE A 31 12.48 13.09 -23.34
CA PHE A 31 12.81 12.88 -24.76
C PHE A 31 13.15 14.18 -25.49
N TYR A 32 12.45 15.27 -25.19
CA TYR A 32 12.76 16.57 -25.75
C TYR A 32 14.17 17.03 -25.35
N LEU A 33 14.53 16.92 -24.07
CA LEU A 33 15.84 17.32 -23.55
C LEU A 33 16.97 16.45 -24.11
N GLU A 34 16.75 15.16 -24.28
CA GLU A 34 17.74 14.28 -24.91
C GLU A 34 18.00 14.68 -26.37
N ASN A 35 16.94 14.85 -27.16
CA ASN A 35 17.03 15.16 -28.57
C ASN A 35 17.54 16.58 -28.87
N THR A 36 17.25 17.56 -28.01
CA THR A 36 17.57 18.98 -28.29
C THR A 36 18.72 19.54 -27.47
N LYS A 37 18.97 19.00 -26.29
CA LYS A 37 19.99 19.50 -25.35
C LYS A 37 21.06 18.46 -25.03
N GLY A 38 20.97 17.25 -25.58
CA GLY A 38 21.93 16.17 -25.32
C GLY A 38 21.90 15.65 -23.88
N VAL A 39 20.83 15.92 -23.12
CA VAL A 39 20.67 15.43 -21.75
C VAL A 39 20.25 13.97 -21.80
N SER A 40 21.21 13.05 -21.63
CA SER A 40 20.94 11.61 -21.69
C SER A 40 19.90 11.16 -20.67
N ILE A 41 18.90 10.41 -21.13
CA ILE A 41 17.87 9.83 -20.24
C ILE A 41 18.50 8.78 -19.34
N GLY A 42 19.34 7.91 -19.89
CA GLY A 42 20.01 6.82 -19.16
C GLY A 42 20.83 7.33 -17.97
N ASN A 43 21.60 8.41 -18.17
CA ASN A 43 22.41 9.01 -17.11
C ASN A 43 21.57 9.68 -16.00
N ASN A 44 20.31 10.02 -16.29
CA ASN A 44 19.41 10.74 -15.39
C ASN A 44 18.18 9.91 -14.96
N ILE A 45 18.20 8.60 -15.18
CA ILE A 45 17.04 7.72 -14.95
C ILE A 45 16.48 7.83 -13.53
N ASN A 46 17.35 7.93 -12.53
CA ASN A 46 16.95 8.07 -11.12
C ASN A 46 16.19 9.37 -10.85
N THR A 47 16.55 10.46 -11.53
CA THR A 47 15.84 11.73 -11.44
C THR A 47 14.43 11.60 -11.99
N TYR A 48 14.27 10.93 -13.15
CA TYR A 48 12.95 10.71 -13.75
C TYR A 48 12.07 9.79 -12.90
N LEU A 49 12.62 8.70 -12.35
CA LEU A 49 11.91 7.80 -11.45
C LEU A 49 11.47 8.51 -10.15
N MET A 50 12.30 9.41 -9.63
CA MET A 50 11.93 10.24 -8.49
C MET A 50 10.79 11.19 -8.84
N LEU A 51 10.84 11.86 -9.99
CA LEU A 51 9.75 12.72 -10.45
C LEU A 51 8.44 11.94 -10.61
N PHE A 52 8.48 10.74 -11.18
CA PHE A 52 7.32 9.85 -11.29
C PHE A 52 6.75 9.47 -9.92
N SER A 53 7.61 9.23 -8.93
CA SER A 53 7.19 8.91 -7.55
C SER A 53 6.59 10.12 -6.83
N CYS A 54 6.99 11.33 -7.22
CA CYS A 54 6.44 12.58 -6.68
C CYS A 54 5.03 12.90 -7.23
N THR A 55 4.66 12.46 -8.44
CA THR A 55 3.38 12.88 -9.04
C THR A 55 2.13 12.42 -8.27
N PRO A 56 2.03 11.20 -7.71
CA PRO A 56 0.89 10.83 -6.88
C PRO A 56 0.81 11.66 -5.60
N LEU A 57 1.95 12.03 -5.01
CA LEU A 57 2.01 12.74 -3.73
C LEU A 57 1.79 14.25 -3.87
N LEU A 58 2.39 14.87 -4.89
CA LEU A 58 2.40 16.33 -5.05
C LEU A 58 1.27 16.84 -5.95
N ILE A 59 0.67 15.97 -6.76
CA ILE A 59 -0.36 16.35 -7.73
C ILE A 59 -1.63 15.54 -7.50
N GLY A 60 -1.53 14.22 -7.64
CA GLY A 60 -2.68 13.33 -7.55
C GLY A 60 -3.43 13.48 -6.23
N PHE A 61 -2.73 13.31 -5.11
CA PHE A 61 -3.30 13.33 -3.77
C PHE A 61 -3.90 14.70 -3.39
N PRO A 62 -3.22 15.85 -3.60
CA PRO A 62 -3.84 17.15 -3.39
C PRO A 62 -5.13 17.36 -4.19
N LEU A 63 -5.15 16.99 -5.49
CA LEU A 63 -6.35 17.09 -6.32
C LEU A 63 -7.46 16.17 -5.84
N TYR A 64 -7.12 14.94 -5.42
CA TYR A 64 -8.07 14.03 -4.77
C TYR A 64 -8.70 14.66 -3.53
N MET A 65 -7.88 15.22 -2.63
CA MET A 65 -8.33 15.83 -1.36
C MET A 65 -9.21 17.07 -1.60
N ILE A 66 -8.90 17.88 -2.60
CA ILE A 66 -9.72 19.03 -3.00
C ILE A 66 -11.09 18.56 -3.55
N THR A 67 -11.09 17.52 -4.37
CA THR A 67 -12.30 17.00 -5.02
C THR A 67 -13.22 16.32 -4.01
N ILE A 68 -12.66 15.57 -3.08
CA ILE A 68 -13.44 14.74 -2.17
C ILE A 68 -14.13 15.56 -1.07
N ARG A 69 -13.53 16.71 -0.66
CA ARG A 69 -13.98 17.68 0.36
C ARG A 69 -15.35 17.36 0.96
N PHE A 70 -15.36 16.74 2.13
CA PHE A 70 -16.59 16.38 2.82
C PHE A 70 -17.11 17.53 3.69
N LYS A 71 -18.44 17.59 3.82
CA LYS A 71 -19.07 18.22 4.99
C LYS A 71 -18.80 17.29 6.18
N ASN A 72 -18.35 17.89 7.28
CA ASN A 72 -17.80 17.26 8.48
C ASN A 72 -18.84 16.41 9.26
N ASN A 73 -19.40 15.38 8.61
CA ASN A 73 -20.32 14.45 9.24
C ASN A 73 -19.47 13.39 9.94
N LYS A 74 -19.14 13.63 11.21
CA LYS A 74 -18.42 12.66 12.04
C LYS A 74 -19.25 11.37 12.12
N LEU A 75 -18.86 10.34 11.38
CA LEU A 75 -19.36 9.00 11.62
C LEU A 75 -18.77 8.50 12.93
N ILE A 76 -19.64 8.07 13.84
CA ILE A 76 -19.25 7.53 15.14
C ILE A 76 -18.77 6.09 14.89
N PRO A 77 -17.57 5.72 15.35
CA PRO A 77 -17.03 4.38 15.16
C PRO A 77 -17.91 3.31 15.83
N LEU A 78 -18.04 2.15 15.17
CA LEU A 78 -18.86 1.02 15.64
C LEU A 78 -18.33 0.40 16.94
N HIS A 79 -17.02 0.43 17.16
CA HIS A 79 -16.37 0.08 18.42
C HIS A 79 -15.10 0.92 18.57
N LYS A 80 -14.83 1.45 19.77
CA LYS A 80 -13.51 1.97 20.16
C LYS A 80 -12.92 1.00 21.18
N SER A 81 -12.30 -0.07 20.71
CA SER A 81 -11.48 -0.92 21.56
C SER A 81 -10.07 -0.98 20.99
N GLN A 82 -9.07 -0.90 21.87
CA GLN A 82 -7.70 -1.16 21.42
C GLN A 82 -7.58 -2.63 21.01
N PRO A 83 -6.95 -2.93 19.87
CA PRO A 83 -6.76 -4.31 19.44
C PRO A 83 -5.81 -4.99 20.42
N THR A 84 -6.13 -6.21 20.84
CA THR A 84 -5.25 -6.97 21.73
C THR A 84 -3.93 -7.30 21.01
N ASN A 85 -2.84 -7.42 21.76
CA ASN A 85 -1.54 -7.80 21.18
C ASN A 85 -1.62 -9.14 20.43
N GLN A 86 -2.37 -10.10 20.98
CA GLN A 86 -2.60 -11.38 20.32
C GLN A 86 -3.29 -11.23 18.96
N TYR A 87 -4.28 -10.34 18.85
CA TYR A 87 -4.94 -10.07 17.57
C TYR A 87 -3.97 -9.50 16.53
N ILE A 88 -3.12 -8.55 16.93
CA ILE A 88 -2.14 -7.91 16.05
C ILE A 88 -1.10 -8.92 15.58
N ILE A 89 -0.50 -9.66 16.52
CA ILE A 89 0.56 -10.63 16.23
C ILE A 89 0.04 -11.68 15.23
N LYS A 90 -1.14 -12.25 15.47
CA LYS A 90 -1.72 -13.28 14.59
C LYS A 90 -1.87 -12.78 13.15
N ARG A 91 -2.39 -11.57 12.96
CA ARG A 91 -2.62 -10.99 11.64
C ARG A 91 -1.32 -10.58 10.94
N LEU A 92 -0.34 -10.08 11.70
CA LEU A 92 0.99 -9.83 11.17
C LEU A 92 1.66 -11.12 10.71
N LEU A 93 1.58 -12.20 11.49
CA LEU A 93 2.15 -13.49 11.10
C LEU A 93 1.55 -13.96 9.77
N ILE A 94 0.23 -13.90 9.60
CA ILE A 94 -0.44 -14.26 8.33
C ILE A 94 0.09 -13.41 7.17
N ILE A 95 0.16 -12.08 7.33
CA ILE A 95 0.60 -11.16 6.28
C ILE A 95 2.06 -11.42 5.92
N ILE A 96 2.93 -11.47 6.92
CA ILE A 96 4.36 -11.71 6.74
C ILE A 96 4.55 -13.04 6.03
N SER A 97 3.89 -14.10 6.49
CA SER A 97 4.11 -15.43 5.94
C SER A 97 3.57 -15.59 4.52
N THR A 98 2.35 -15.13 4.26
CA THR A 98 1.77 -15.24 2.91
C THR A 98 2.48 -14.31 1.93
N GLY A 99 2.77 -13.08 2.34
CA GLY A 99 3.51 -12.13 1.51
C GLY A 99 4.94 -12.59 1.22
N LEU A 100 5.61 -13.28 2.15
CA LEU A 100 6.94 -13.87 1.93
C LEU A 100 6.85 -14.97 0.88
N LEU A 101 5.92 -15.92 1.01
CA LEU A 101 5.75 -17.00 0.04
C LEU A 101 5.47 -16.46 -1.37
N ILE A 102 4.61 -15.45 -1.45
CA ILE A 102 4.28 -14.77 -2.69
C ILE A 102 5.51 -14.04 -3.25
N SER A 103 6.24 -13.29 -2.43
CA SER A 103 7.46 -12.61 -2.88
C SER A 103 8.47 -13.62 -3.43
N LEU A 104 8.70 -14.73 -2.72
CA LEU A 104 9.65 -15.77 -3.14
C LEU A 104 9.21 -16.50 -4.42
N ALA A 105 7.91 -16.74 -4.61
CA ALA A 105 7.39 -17.38 -5.81
C ALA A 105 7.55 -16.51 -7.08
N PHE A 106 7.60 -15.18 -6.93
CA PHE A 106 7.65 -14.23 -8.05
C PHE A 106 9.01 -13.53 -8.21
N THR A 107 9.96 -13.73 -7.29
CA THR A 107 11.31 -13.17 -7.41
C THR A 107 12.19 -14.11 -8.24
N LYS A 108 12.59 -13.69 -9.44
CA LYS A 108 13.73 -14.33 -10.13
C LYS A 108 14.98 -14.07 -9.29
N SER A 109 15.80 -15.09 -9.07
CA SER A 109 16.91 -15.18 -8.11
C SER A 109 18.12 -14.24 -8.37
N ASN A 110 17.88 -13.01 -8.80
CA ASN A 110 18.91 -12.01 -8.96
C ASN A 110 19.00 -11.21 -7.66
N GLN A 111 20.15 -11.31 -6.99
CA GLN A 111 20.48 -10.44 -5.87
C GLN A 111 20.33 -8.98 -6.32
N ILE A 112 19.37 -8.26 -5.76
CA ILE A 112 19.23 -6.83 -6.01
C ILE A 112 20.32 -6.14 -5.21
N GLN A 113 21.37 -5.65 -5.88
CA GLN A 113 22.27 -4.66 -5.29
C GLN A 113 21.47 -3.35 -5.12
N LEU A 114 20.90 -3.15 -3.94
CA LEU A 114 20.32 -1.86 -3.57
C LEU A 114 21.45 -0.86 -3.37
N ASN A 115 21.69 0.02 -4.35
CA ASN A 115 22.58 1.16 -4.15
C ASN A 115 21.96 2.13 -3.11
N ARG A 116 22.81 2.89 -2.41
CA ARG A 116 22.38 3.76 -1.29
C ARG A 116 21.28 4.76 -1.68
N SER A 117 21.35 5.31 -2.89
CA SER A 117 20.32 6.21 -3.43
C SER A 117 18.95 5.54 -3.54
N ASP A 118 18.95 4.29 -3.99
CA ASP A 118 17.73 3.54 -4.27
C ASP A 118 17.08 3.12 -2.96
N LEU A 119 17.89 2.71 -1.98
CA LEU A 119 17.42 2.43 -0.63
C LEU A 119 16.77 3.64 0.04
N LEU A 120 17.39 4.83 -0.06
CA LEU A 120 16.82 6.06 0.51
C LEU A 120 15.48 6.41 -0.15
N ASN A 121 15.39 6.29 -1.48
CA ASN A 121 14.15 6.53 -2.21
C ASN A 121 13.06 5.52 -1.83
N THR A 122 13.40 4.23 -1.70
CA THR A 122 12.47 3.19 -1.25
C THR A 122 11.95 3.49 0.15
N ILE A 123 12.82 3.86 1.10
CA ILE A 123 12.39 4.19 2.46
C ILE A 123 11.47 5.43 2.44
N LEU A 124 11.88 6.49 1.77
CA LEU A 124 11.11 7.73 1.76
C LEU A 124 9.74 7.55 1.11
N PHE A 125 9.69 7.03 -0.12
CA PHE A 125 8.45 6.94 -0.89
C PHE A 125 7.65 5.68 -0.55
N THR A 126 8.24 4.50 -0.68
CA THR A 126 7.53 3.22 -0.52
C THR A 126 7.18 2.91 0.93
N VAL A 127 8.07 3.21 1.88
CA VAL A 127 7.87 2.85 3.29
C VAL A 127 7.11 3.91 4.07
N ILE A 128 7.24 5.20 3.72
CA ILE A 128 6.69 6.30 4.54
C ILE A 128 5.60 7.07 3.79
N LEU A 129 5.96 7.77 2.71
CA LEU A 129 5.05 8.75 2.10
C LEU A 129 3.84 8.11 1.42
N PHE A 130 4.02 7.01 0.66
CA PHE A 130 2.90 6.32 0.03
C PHE A 130 1.94 5.70 1.06
N PRO A 131 2.39 4.98 2.10
CA PRO A 131 1.49 4.51 3.17
C PRO A 131 0.68 5.62 3.82
N ILE A 132 1.29 6.78 4.13
CA ILE A 132 0.55 7.93 4.68
C ILE A 132 -0.56 8.37 3.73
N MET A 133 -0.22 8.59 2.46
CA MET A 133 -1.19 8.99 1.42
C MET A 133 -2.31 7.95 1.28
N GLU A 134 -1.94 6.68 1.12
CA GLU A 134 -2.85 5.57 0.86
C GLU A 134 -3.82 5.36 2.01
N GLU A 135 -3.37 5.40 3.27
CA GLU A 135 -4.27 5.25 4.41
C GLU A 135 -5.19 6.46 4.62
N LEU A 136 -4.73 7.67 4.31
CA LEU A 136 -5.59 8.86 4.30
C LEU A 136 -6.67 8.77 3.21
N MET A 137 -6.30 8.33 2.00
CA MET A 137 -7.23 8.17 0.88
C MET A 137 -8.20 7.00 1.11
N PHE A 138 -7.68 5.80 1.31
CA PHE A 138 -8.44 4.56 1.24
C PHE A 138 -9.02 4.12 2.57
N ARG A 139 -8.48 4.58 3.72
CA ARG A 139 -9.16 4.33 5.00
C ARG A 139 -9.98 5.51 5.44
N ARG A 140 -9.33 6.61 5.79
CA ARG A 140 -9.99 7.74 6.45
C ARG A 140 -11.09 8.34 5.58
N THR A 141 -10.72 8.75 4.36
CA THR A 141 -11.63 9.45 3.46
C THR A 141 -12.77 8.54 2.98
N LEU A 142 -12.49 7.27 2.66
CA LEU A 142 -13.53 6.32 2.27
C LEU A 142 -14.47 5.93 3.41
N PHE A 143 -14.00 5.96 4.66
CA PHE A 143 -14.84 5.61 5.80
C PHE A 143 -15.99 6.60 5.97
N GLU A 144 -15.76 7.89 5.70
CA GLU A 144 -16.81 8.92 5.74
C GLU A 144 -17.95 8.66 4.74
N VAL A 145 -17.70 7.91 3.67
CA VAL A 145 -18.70 7.60 2.64
C VAL A 145 -19.32 6.21 2.83
N PHE A 146 -18.49 5.23 3.16
CA PHE A 146 -18.87 3.82 3.14
C PHE A 146 -18.95 3.19 4.53
N GLY A 147 -18.56 3.90 5.60
CA GLY A 147 -18.59 3.38 6.97
C GLY A 147 -19.99 2.94 7.43
N ASN A 148 -21.03 3.64 6.99
CA ASN A 148 -22.43 3.30 7.28
C ASN A 148 -22.93 2.04 6.56
N LEU A 149 -22.19 1.50 5.60
CA LEU A 149 -22.53 0.22 4.95
C LEU A 149 -22.23 -0.99 5.83
N GLY A 150 -21.61 -0.76 6.99
CA GLY A 150 -21.20 -1.79 7.92
C GLY A 150 -19.74 -2.23 7.70
N PRO A 151 -19.16 -2.90 8.71
CA PRO A 151 -17.72 -3.14 8.80
C PRO A 151 -17.20 -4.00 7.64
N LYS A 152 -17.91 -5.10 7.31
CA LYS A 152 -17.52 -6.02 6.24
C LYS A 152 -17.49 -5.34 4.86
N LYS A 153 -18.54 -4.60 4.52
CA LYS A 153 -18.65 -3.91 3.21
C LYS A 153 -17.59 -2.82 3.07
N TYR A 154 -17.35 -2.04 4.12
CA TYR A 154 -16.30 -1.04 4.12
C TYR A 154 -14.91 -1.66 3.92
N ILE A 155 -14.58 -2.76 4.61
CA ILE A 155 -13.29 -3.45 4.45
C ILE A 155 -13.10 -3.91 3.01
N ILE A 156 -14.12 -4.52 2.40
CA ILE A 156 -14.08 -4.98 1.01
C ILE A 156 -13.85 -3.80 0.06
N ILE A 157 -14.66 -2.75 0.15
CA ILE A 157 -14.57 -1.60 -0.76
C ILE A 157 -13.21 -0.89 -0.61
N SER A 158 -12.81 -0.60 0.63
CA SER A 158 -11.56 0.12 0.90
C SER A 158 -10.32 -0.67 0.51
N THR A 159 -10.34 -2.00 0.69
CA THR A 159 -9.21 -2.87 0.32
C THR A 159 -9.11 -3.05 -1.19
N LEU A 160 -10.23 -3.28 -1.87
CA LEU A 160 -10.23 -3.42 -3.34
C LEU A 160 -9.82 -2.12 -4.03
N LEU A 161 -10.37 -0.98 -3.59
CA LEU A 161 -9.98 0.31 -4.16
C LEU A 161 -8.49 0.60 -3.91
N TRP A 162 -7.99 0.33 -2.71
CA TRP A 162 -6.55 0.48 -2.45
C TRP A 162 -5.71 -0.43 -3.36
N ALA A 163 -6.00 -1.73 -3.39
CA ALA A 163 -5.19 -2.68 -4.14
C ALA A 163 -5.14 -2.36 -5.64
N PHE A 164 -6.28 -2.04 -6.27
CA PHE A 164 -6.37 -1.83 -7.72
C PHE A 164 -6.14 -0.38 -8.16
N ILE A 165 -6.33 0.61 -7.28
CA ILE A 165 -6.06 2.01 -7.62
C ILE A 165 -4.67 2.43 -7.16
N ALA A 166 -4.13 1.95 -6.05
CA ALA A 166 -2.77 2.36 -5.65
C ALA A 166 -1.67 1.62 -6.42
N HIS A 167 -1.90 0.35 -6.79
CA HIS A 167 -0.87 -0.49 -7.40
C HIS A 167 -1.16 -0.85 -8.85
N ASN A 168 -0.09 -0.93 -9.66
CA ASN A 168 -0.16 -1.31 -11.07
C ASN A 168 0.59 -2.64 -11.35
N ILE A 169 1.29 -3.20 -10.36
CA ILE A 169 2.07 -4.44 -10.49
C ILE A 169 1.30 -5.59 -9.84
N PRO A 170 1.04 -6.71 -10.54
CA PRO A 170 0.22 -7.81 -10.02
C PRO A 170 0.65 -8.32 -8.63
N ILE A 171 1.96 -8.46 -8.39
CA ILE A 171 2.48 -8.94 -7.11
C ILE A 171 2.11 -8.00 -5.95
N ASN A 172 2.20 -6.68 -6.17
CA ASN A 172 1.86 -5.66 -5.18
C ASN A 172 0.35 -5.62 -4.94
N ILE A 173 -0.47 -5.86 -5.97
CA ILE A 173 -1.94 -5.96 -5.81
C ILE A 173 -2.27 -7.12 -4.87
N ILE A 174 -1.67 -8.29 -5.06
CA ILE A 174 -1.95 -9.47 -4.21
C ILE A 174 -1.52 -9.19 -2.77
N ILE A 175 -0.32 -8.64 -2.55
CA ILE A 175 0.18 -8.28 -1.21
C ILE A 175 -0.74 -7.25 -0.56
N ALA A 176 -1.20 -6.24 -1.30
CA ALA A 176 -2.15 -5.24 -0.81
C ALA A 176 -3.50 -5.85 -0.44
N LEU A 177 -4.06 -6.77 -1.25
CA LEU A 177 -5.29 -7.46 -0.89
C LEU A 177 -5.14 -8.21 0.43
N ILE A 178 -4.05 -8.96 0.62
CA ILE A 178 -3.77 -9.69 1.85
C ILE A 178 -3.63 -8.74 3.03
N ALA A 179 -2.77 -7.71 2.94
CA ALA A 179 -2.56 -6.76 4.02
C ALA A 179 -3.85 -6.00 4.40
N GLY A 180 -4.65 -5.63 3.39
CA GLY A 180 -5.90 -4.88 3.57
C GLY A 180 -6.98 -5.71 4.25
N PHE A 181 -7.20 -6.94 3.78
CA PHE A 181 -8.19 -7.85 4.37
C PHE A 181 -7.76 -8.42 5.72
N ALA A 182 -6.47 -8.74 5.86
CA ALA A 182 -5.97 -9.42 7.05
C ALA A 182 -5.67 -8.46 8.20
N LEU A 183 -5.35 -7.19 7.98
CA LEU A 183 -4.98 -6.28 9.08
C LEU A 183 -5.52 -4.86 8.91
N LEU A 184 -5.15 -4.16 7.83
CA LEU A 184 -5.31 -2.70 7.76
C LEU A 184 -6.78 -2.27 7.78
N GLY A 185 -7.64 -2.93 6.98
CA GLY A 185 -9.08 -2.67 6.97
C GLY A 185 -9.75 -3.00 8.30
N PRO A 186 -9.64 -4.25 8.81
CA PRO A 186 -10.18 -4.63 10.11
C PRO A 186 -9.72 -3.75 11.27
N MET A 187 -8.43 -3.38 11.31
CA MET A 187 -7.85 -2.52 12.33
C MET A 187 -8.43 -1.11 12.26
N TYR A 188 -8.59 -0.54 11.07
CA TYR A 188 -9.20 0.78 10.95
C TYR A 188 -10.64 0.77 11.46
N VAL A 189 -11.43 -0.24 11.08
CA VAL A 189 -12.83 -0.36 11.51
C VAL A 189 -12.97 -0.48 13.03
N SER A 190 -12.08 -1.25 13.69
CA SER A 190 -12.16 -1.50 15.14
C SER A 190 -11.59 -0.38 15.99
N THR A 191 -10.73 0.46 15.44
CA THR A 191 -10.00 1.50 16.21
C THR A 191 -10.33 2.92 15.78
N ASN A 192 -10.75 3.10 14.53
CA ASN A 192 -10.86 4.39 13.84
C ASN A 192 -9.58 5.25 14.00
N ASN A 193 -8.42 4.59 14.05
CA ASN A 193 -7.14 5.22 14.27
C ASN A 193 -6.28 5.13 13.00
N THR A 194 -6.33 6.18 12.17
CA THR A 194 -5.52 6.25 10.94
C THR A 194 -4.02 6.16 11.23
N VAL A 195 -3.55 6.76 12.31
CA VAL A 195 -2.11 6.77 12.66
C VAL A 195 -1.62 5.36 12.94
N LEU A 196 -2.39 4.57 13.68
CA LEU A 196 -2.06 3.17 13.96
C LEU A 196 -1.94 2.36 12.66
N VAL A 197 -2.91 2.52 11.76
CA VAL A 197 -2.92 1.78 10.48
C VAL A 197 -1.76 2.22 9.59
N ILE A 198 -1.42 3.52 9.55
CA ILE A 198 -0.23 4.03 8.86
C ILE A 198 1.04 3.34 9.40
N ILE A 199 1.22 3.26 10.72
CA ILE A 199 2.40 2.61 11.32
C ILE A 199 2.52 1.16 10.85
N PHE A 200 1.44 0.38 10.91
CA PHE A 200 1.46 -1.01 10.47
C PHE A 200 1.68 -1.16 8.97
N HIS A 201 1.14 -0.26 8.15
CA HIS A 201 1.41 -0.25 6.72
C HIS A 201 2.88 0.05 6.43
N CYS A 202 3.47 1.07 7.07
CA CYS A 202 4.90 1.37 6.96
C CYS A 202 5.75 0.14 7.35
N LEU A 203 5.41 -0.56 8.44
CA LEU A 203 6.11 -1.78 8.86
C LEU A 203 6.02 -2.89 7.81
N ILE A 204 4.84 -3.14 7.24
CA ILE A 204 4.65 -4.13 6.17
C ILE A 204 5.52 -3.77 4.96
N ASN A 205 5.50 -2.51 4.52
CA ASN A 205 6.30 -2.07 3.37
C ASN A 205 7.80 -2.11 3.67
N PHE A 206 8.23 -1.80 4.89
CA PHE A 206 9.63 -1.94 5.28
C PHE A 206 10.10 -3.39 5.18
N ILE A 207 9.28 -4.34 5.66
CA ILE A 207 9.59 -5.77 5.57
C ILE A 207 9.72 -6.18 4.09
N PHE A 208 8.72 -5.90 3.26
CA PHE A 208 8.69 -6.43 1.89
C PHE A 208 9.58 -5.66 0.90
N ALA A 209 9.73 -4.35 1.05
CA ALA A 209 10.51 -3.54 0.12
C ALA A 209 11.98 -3.39 0.53
N VAL A 210 12.33 -3.59 1.80
CA VAL A 210 13.69 -3.43 2.32
C VAL A 210 14.27 -4.72 2.86
N LEU A 211 13.60 -5.38 3.82
CA LEU A 211 14.19 -6.55 4.48
C LEU A 211 14.23 -7.81 3.60
N VAL A 212 13.13 -8.12 2.91
CA VAL A 212 13.03 -9.32 2.07
C VAL A 212 14.07 -9.34 0.94
N PRO A 213 14.31 -8.24 0.18
CA PRO A 213 15.35 -8.19 -0.84
C PRO A 213 16.78 -8.42 -0.31
N LEU A 214 17.04 -8.22 0.99
CA LEU A 214 18.35 -8.42 1.61
C LEU A 214 18.61 -9.88 2.04
N ILE A 215 17.62 -10.77 1.91
CA ILE A 215 17.75 -12.18 2.27
C ILE A 215 18.53 -12.93 1.18
N SER A 216 19.61 -13.62 1.54
CA SER A 216 20.44 -14.40 0.61
C SER A 216 19.76 -15.68 0.12
N ASN A 217 20.18 -16.22 -1.04
CA ASN A 217 19.56 -17.41 -1.65
C ASN A 217 19.52 -18.66 -0.74
N PHE A 218 20.52 -18.87 0.11
CA PHE A 218 20.51 -19.97 1.10
C PHE A 218 19.51 -19.69 2.24
N ALA A 219 19.43 -18.42 2.67
CA ALA A 219 18.44 -18.00 3.65
C ALA A 219 17.01 -18.04 3.08
N VAL A 220 16.81 -17.87 1.77
CA VAL A 220 15.49 -17.92 1.12
C VAL A 220 14.78 -19.26 1.32
N ALA A 221 15.46 -20.39 1.08
CA ALA A 221 14.85 -21.72 1.24
C ALA A 221 14.48 -22.02 2.71
N LEU A 222 15.37 -21.64 3.64
CA LEU A 222 15.14 -21.77 5.08
C LEU A 222 13.99 -20.86 5.54
N VAL A 223 13.97 -19.61 5.10
CA VAL A 223 12.91 -18.64 5.40
C VAL A 223 11.58 -19.11 4.84
N ALA A 224 11.55 -19.68 3.63
CA ALA A 224 10.34 -20.27 3.06
C ALA A 224 9.79 -21.41 3.91
N LEU A 225 10.65 -22.34 4.35
CA LEU A 225 10.25 -23.46 5.20
C LEU A 225 9.70 -22.97 6.56
N ILE A 226 10.44 -22.08 7.24
CA ILE A 226 10.00 -21.48 8.51
C ILE A 226 8.66 -20.76 8.31
N THR A 227 8.51 -20.06 7.20
CA THR A 227 7.30 -19.33 6.85
C THR A 227 6.09 -20.25 6.67
N ILE A 228 6.24 -21.39 5.98
CA ILE A 228 5.19 -22.40 5.81
C ILE A 228 4.79 -22.97 7.18
N ILE A 229 5.77 -23.29 8.03
CA ILE A 229 5.51 -23.82 9.38
C ILE A 229 4.74 -22.79 10.22
N VAL A 230 5.19 -21.54 10.25
CA VAL A 230 4.54 -20.47 11.01
C VAL A 230 3.12 -20.20 10.52
N LEU A 231 2.89 -20.17 9.19
CA LEU A 231 1.56 -20.02 8.61
C LEU A 231 0.67 -21.21 8.99
N GLY A 232 1.16 -22.44 8.84
CA GLY A 232 0.45 -23.65 9.19
C GLY A 232 0.07 -23.69 10.67
N LEU A 233 0.98 -23.34 11.57
CA LEU A 233 0.71 -23.25 13.01
C LEU A 233 -0.27 -22.13 13.34
N THR A 234 -0.20 -20.99 12.66
CA THR A 234 -1.13 -19.86 12.87
C THR A 234 -2.55 -20.23 12.42
N ILE A 235 -2.68 -20.94 11.29
CA ILE A 235 -3.96 -21.47 10.79
C ILE A 235 -4.47 -22.57 11.73
N ALA A 236 -3.62 -23.53 12.12
CA ALA A 236 -4.00 -24.60 13.03
C ALA A 236 -4.48 -24.06 14.38
N TYR A 237 -3.77 -23.10 14.96
CA TYR A 237 -4.20 -22.40 16.17
C TYR A 237 -5.57 -21.72 15.96
N PHE A 238 -5.83 -21.16 14.78
CA PHE A 238 -7.13 -20.54 14.47
C PHE A 238 -8.27 -21.56 14.43
N TYR A 239 -8.03 -22.77 13.92
CA TYR A 239 -9.03 -23.83 13.81
C TYR A 239 -9.20 -24.65 15.10
N PHE A 240 -8.16 -24.77 15.92
CA PHE A 240 -8.15 -25.68 17.08
C PHE A 240 -8.11 -24.99 18.45
N CYS A 241 -7.85 -23.68 18.52
CA CYS A 241 -7.72 -22.96 19.80
C CYS A 241 -8.63 -21.73 19.92
N ILE A 242 -9.63 -21.59 19.04
CA ILE A 242 -10.67 -20.56 19.14
C ILE A 242 -12.02 -21.26 19.32
N ASP A 243 -12.35 -21.50 20.60
CA ASP A 243 -13.71 -21.38 21.12
C ASP A 243 -13.85 -19.98 21.73
#